data_AF-A0A165GQN1-F1
#
_entry.id   AF-A0A165GQN1-F1
#
_cell.length_a   1.000
_cell.length_b   1.000
_cell.length_c   1.000
_cell.angle_alpha   90.00
_cell.angle_beta   90.00
_cell.angle_gamma   90.00
#
_symmetry.space_group_name_H-M   'P 1'
#
loop_
_entity.id
_entity.type
_entity.pdbx_description
1 polymer ?
#
loop_
_entity_poly.entity_id
_entity_poly.type
_entity_poly.pdbx_seq_one_letter_code
_entity_poly.pdbx_strand_id
1 'polypeptide(L)'
;MFPRLGLLVAVCVAQALAAPPATVSDLVTAGKRPALPDFSRYIDMRALSDKDLRLADPTRRIIFVGDVHGMVHSLHALLDKISYDPTRDVVVHTGDIITKGADSLGTLEWLSSNGILGVRGNQDQKVIEWRGWIEWVLSQKGGRKWLDKMERKYPDGIPSVRMKTTKKSKKFPIPEDWEFNGEHYQLARNMADEHYQYLLGLPLNLHLVPLHTFVGHAGVLPMDPTRSPTAKRQPLAHVPEVDHPKPPTQLLRLAQEIAVMREIPQNTDPWTKLNVRSILDDGEVTRDGTEGVPWSNLWNAIIDRCGGFESTSSMQSSAPQDQVVLQKREGGVLDRVEPDLRLPCHPASVVYGHAASRGLDLKRWTKGLDTGCVYGKKLTALIVGGDRHRHRGVQYDAQGIEFGENGSARLASVDCELLE
;
A
#
# COMPACT_ATOMS: atom_id res chain seq x y z
N MET A 1 30.06 -45.16 -31.25
CA MET A 1 28.92 -44.35 -31.75
C MET A 1 28.22 -43.76 -30.53
N PHE A 2 28.56 -42.52 -30.19
CA PHE A 2 27.90 -41.67 -29.21
C PHE A 2 27.52 -40.39 -29.95
N PRO A 3 26.35 -39.80 -29.70
CA PRO A 3 26.20 -38.37 -29.81
C PRO A 3 26.07 -37.74 -28.42
N ARG A 4 26.85 -36.66 -28.26
CA ARG A 4 26.80 -35.64 -27.21
C ARG A 4 25.75 -34.58 -27.55
N LEU A 5 25.54 -33.66 -26.59
CA LEU A 5 24.81 -32.38 -26.54
C LEU A 5 23.43 -32.47 -25.87
N GLY A 6 23.04 -31.60 -24.92
CA GLY A 6 23.64 -30.39 -24.34
C GLY A 6 22.97 -30.11 -22.98
N LEU A 7 23.74 -29.72 -21.97
CA LEU A 7 23.94 -28.36 -21.47
C LEU A 7 22.87 -27.90 -20.46
N LEU A 8 23.35 -27.58 -19.26
CA LEU A 8 22.66 -27.01 -18.10
C LEU A 8 21.77 -25.81 -18.44
N VAL A 9 20.63 -25.70 -17.74
CA VAL A 9 20.08 -24.38 -17.38
C VAL A 9 19.67 -24.40 -15.91
N ALA A 10 20.56 -23.87 -15.07
CA ALA A 10 20.18 -23.32 -13.77
C ALA A 10 19.46 -22.00 -14.01
N VAL A 11 18.27 -21.81 -13.45
CA VAL A 11 17.59 -20.50 -13.41
C VAL A 11 17.57 -20.01 -11.97
N CYS A 12 18.71 -19.43 -11.56
CA CYS A 12 18.68 -18.22 -10.76
C CYS A 12 18.67 -17.05 -11.75
N VAL A 13 17.86 -16.03 -11.49
CA VAL A 13 18.24 -14.61 -11.47
C VAL A 13 16.98 -13.76 -11.49
N ALA A 14 16.86 -12.94 -10.45
CA ALA A 14 16.04 -11.76 -10.38
C ALA A 14 16.31 -10.83 -11.58
N GLN A 15 15.26 -10.50 -12.34
CA GLN A 15 15.24 -9.29 -13.15
C GLN A 15 13.85 -8.66 -13.01
N ALA A 16 13.66 -7.96 -11.89
CA ALA A 16 12.92 -6.71 -11.97
C ALA A 16 13.71 -5.86 -12.98
N LEU A 17 13.08 -5.53 -14.11
CA LEU A 17 13.61 -4.52 -15.01
C LEU A 17 13.60 -3.20 -14.22
N ALA A 18 14.71 -2.93 -13.52
CA ALA A 18 15.05 -1.60 -13.11
C ALA A 18 15.06 -0.77 -14.40
N ALA A 19 14.18 0.23 -14.47
CA ALA A 19 14.40 1.33 -15.39
C ALA A 19 15.86 1.76 -15.21
N PRO A 20 16.61 2.00 -16.30
CA PRO A 20 17.99 2.46 -16.18
C PRO A 20 18.00 3.67 -15.25
N PRO A 21 19.01 3.83 -14.37
CA PRO A 21 19.16 5.09 -13.65
C PRO A 21 19.15 6.18 -14.70
N ALA A 22 18.28 7.18 -14.54
CA ALA A 22 18.22 8.32 -15.43
C ALA A 22 19.65 8.79 -15.69
N THR A 23 20.12 8.67 -16.93
CA THR A 23 21.45 9.14 -17.27
C THR A 23 21.44 10.65 -17.06
N VAL A 24 22.58 11.19 -16.63
CA VAL A 24 22.77 12.62 -16.32
C VAL A 24 22.63 13.52 -17.57
N SER A 25 22.09 12.99 -18.68
CA SER A 25 21.98 13.62 -19.99
C SER A 25 20.66 14.32 -20.27
N ASP A 26 19.60 14.13 -19.47
CA ASP A 26 18.28 14.75 -19.75
C ASP A 26 18.10 16.15 -19.14
N LEU A 27 19.14 16.70 -18.51
CA LEU A 27 19.12 18.01 -17.88
C LEU A 27 19.80 19.09 -18.74
N VAL A 28 19.32 19.31 -19.96
CA VAL A 28 19.63 20.54 -20.69
C VAL A 28 18.35 21.10 -21.32
N THR A 29 17.55 21.79 -20.50
CA THR A 29 16.73 22.90 -21.00
C THR A 29 17.29 24.19 -20.45
N ALA A 30 17.77 25.03 -21.38
CA ALA A 30 18.35 26.32 -21.09
C ALA A 30 17.33 27.24 -20.38
N GLY A 31 17.75 27.88 -19.29
CA GLY A 31 17.12 29.12 -18.78
C GLY A 31 16.15 29.01 -17.60
N LYS A 32 15.79 27.82 -17.10
CA LYS A 32 15.04 27.67 -15.84
C LYS A 32 15.95 27.09 -14.76
N ARG A 33 15.82 27.54 -13.50
CA ARG A 33 16.48 26.86 -12.37
C ARG A 33 16.12 25.38 -12.47
N PRO A 34 17.08 24.45 -12.35
CA PRO A 34 16.77 23.03 -12.43
C PRO A 34 15.70 22.72 -11.38
N ALA A 35 14.57 22.17 -11.83
CA ALA A 35 13.55 21.66 -10.94
C ALA A 35 14.19 20.58 -10.04
N LEU A 36 13.76 20.49 -8.78
CA LEU A 36 14.16 19.38 -7.91
C LEU A 36 13.87 18.06 -8.65
N PRO A 37 14.82 17.11 -8.69
CA PRO A 37 14.55 15.79 -9.22
C PRO A 37 13.37 15.14 -8.47
N ASP A 38 12.63 14.29 -9.17
CA ASP A 38 11.60 13.47 -8.53
C ASP A 38 12.28 12.35 -7.72
N PHE A 39 12.26 12.49 -6.41
CA PHE A 39 12.81 11.50 -5.48
C PHE A 39 11.78 10.43 -5.09
N SER A 40 10.53 10.55 -5.54
CA SER A 40 9.44 9.72 -5.03
C SER A 40 9.52 8.27 -5.49
N ARG A 41 9.94 8.04 -6.74
CA ARG A 41 10.19 6.72 -7.35
C ARG A 41 9.08 5.71 -7.05
N TYR A 42 7.83 6.13 -7.24
CA TYR A 42 6.67 5.28 -7.01
C TYR A 42 6.66 4.07 -7.95
N ILE A 43 6.37 2.89 -7.38
CA ILE A 43 5.88 1.75 -8.13
C ILE A 43 4.39 1.66 -7.81
N ASP A 44 3.54 1.94 -8.79
CA ASP A 44 2.10 2.12 -8.54
C ASP A 44 1.44 0.85 -7.99
N MET A 45 1.60 -0.27 -8.70
CA MET A 45 1.05 -1.56 -8.28
C MET A 45 1.89 -2.71 -8.83
N ARG A 46 2.00 -3.78 -8.05
CA ARG A 46 2.46 -5.09 -8.53
C ARG A 46 1.36 -6.13 -8.34
N ALA A 47 1.04 -6.87 -9.41
CA ALA A 47 0.14 -8.02 -9.34
C ALA A 47 0.92 -9.29 -9.01
N LEU A 48 0.38 -10.12 -8.13
CA LEU A 48 0.90 -11.43 -7.73
C LEU A 48 -0.06 -12.51 -8.22
N SER A 49 0.48 -13.42 -9.01
CA SER A 49 -0.24 -14.56 -9.58
C SER A 49 -0.23 -15.77 -8.63
N ASP A 50 -0.95 -16.82 -9.01
CA ASP A 50 -0.87 -18.10 -8.27
C ASP A 50 0.54 -18.70 -8.30
N LYS A 51 1.38 -18.41 -9.31
CA LYS A 51 2.76 -18.89 -9.33
C LYS A 51 3.63 -18.24 -8.25
N ASP A 52 3.33 -16.99 -7.92
CA ASP A 52 4.05 -16.21 -6.92
C ASP A 52 3.65 -16.65 -5.50
N LEU A 53 2.35 -16.88 -5.28
CA LEU A 53 1.79 -17.18 -3.96
C LEU A 53 1.71 -18.69 -3.66
N ARG A 54 1.51 -19.51 -4.71
CA ARG A 54 1.30 -20.97 -4.70
C ARG A 54 0.17 -21.40 -3.77
N LEU A 55 -1.00 -20.75 -3.87
CA LEU A 55 -2.12 -20.99 -2.95
C LEU A 55 -2.89 -22.28 -3.26
N ALA A 56 -2.63 -22.90 -4.40
CA ALA A 56 -3.11 -24.25 -4.69
C ALA A 56 -2.56 -25.31 -3.71
N ASP A 57 -1.42 -25.06 -3.05
CA ASP A 57 -0.93 -25.92 -1.96
C ASP A 57 -1.72 -25.61 -0.67
N PRO A 58 -2.55 -26.54 -0.17
CA PRO A 58 -3.37 -26.29 1.02
C PRO A 58 -2.54 -26.12 2.30
N THR A 59 -1.25 -26.45 2.27
CA THR A 59 -0.34 -26.24 3.39
C THR A 59 0.24 -24.83 3.43
N ARG A 60 0.09 -24.04 2.35
CA ARG A 60 0.53 -22.66 2.28
C ARG A 60 -0.51 -21.71 2.84
N ARG A 61 -0.02 -20.68 3.53
CA ARG A 61 -0.81 -19.56 4.03
C ARG A 61 -0.11 -18.25 3.75
N ILE A 62 -0.91 -17.19 3.63
CA ILE A 62 -0.43 -15.81 3.61
C ILE A 62 -0.67 -15.20 4.98
N ILE A 63 0.33 -14.48 5.47
CA ILE A 63 0.34 -13.77 6.74
C ILE A 63 0.48 -12.28 6.41
N PHE A 64 -0.62 -11.55 6.54
CA PHE A 64 -0.61 -10.10 6.42
C PHE A 64 -0.26 -9.51 7.78
N VAL A 65 0.70 -8.58 7.84
CA VAL A 65 1.14 -7.93 9.08
C VAL A 65 0.88 -6.43 9.00
N GLY A 66 0.32 -5.85 10.07
CA GLY A 66 0.10 -4.42 10.21
C GLY A 66 1.39 -3.59 10.33
N ASP A 67 1.23 -2.30 10.61
CA ASP A 67 2.33 -1.33 10.68
C ASP A 67 3.33 -1.68 11.80
N VAL A 68 4.60 -1.88 11.42
CA VAL A 68 5.65 -2.40 12.31
C VAL A 68 6.42 -1.27 12.97
N HIS A 69 6.70 -0.17 12.26
CA HIS A 69 7.40 1.01 12.79
C HIS A 69 8.68 0.68 13.60
N GLY A 70 9.59 -0.12 13.07
CA GLY A 70 10.84 -0.44 13.76
C GLY A 70 10.71 -1.37 14.98
N MET A 71 9.53 -1.96 15.21
CA MET A 71 9.26 -2.87 16.34
C MET A 71 9.62 -4.32 16.00
N VAL A 72 10.88 -4.56 15.60
CA VAL A 72 11.35 -5.87 15.11
C VAL A 72 11.17 -7.01 16.13
N HIS A 73 11.32 -6.72 17.43
CA HIS A 73 11.09 -7.72 18.48
C HIS A 73 9.64 -8.19 18.53
N SER A 74 8.69 -7.26 18.42
CA SER A 74 7.26 -7.59 18.33
C SER A 74 6.94 -8.36 17.05
N LEU A 75 7.59 -8.02 15.93
CA LEU A 75 7.45 -8.78 14.68
C LEU A 75 7.90 -10.22 14.86
N HIS A 76 9.08 -10.47 15.44
CA HIS A 76 9.55 -11.83 15.71
C HIS A 76 8.63 -12.58 16.67
N ALA A 77 8.21 -11.94 17.78
CA ALA A 77 7.29 -12.56 18.73
C ALA A 77 5.96 -12.97 18.07
N LEU A 78 5.44 -12.14 17.15
CA LEU A 78 4.23 -12.46 16.39
C LEU A 78 4.43 -13.66 15.45
N LEU A 79 5.55 -13.70 14.74
CA LEU A 79 5.90 -14.79 13.83
C LEU A 79 6.14 -16.11 14.58
N ASP A 80 6.79 -16.05 15.74
CA ASP A 80 7.00 -17.19 16.63
C ASP A 80 5.66 -17.71 17.16
N LYS A 81 4.78 -16.80 17.63
CA LYS A 81 3.43 -17.15 18.12
C LYS A 81 2.64 -17.94 17.09
N ILE A 82 2.74 -17.60 15.81
CA ILE A 82 2.02 -18.29 14.72
C ILE A 82 2.82 -19.44 14.08
N SER A 83 4.00 -19.75 14.62
CA SER A 83 4.93 -20.77 14.10
C SER A 83 5.23 -20.55 12.62
N TYR A 84 5.72 -19.36 12.27
CA TYR A 84 6.11 -18.98 10.92
C TYR A 84 7.16 -19.94 10.33
N ASP A 85 6.93 -20.40 9.09
CA ASP A 85 7.84 -21.26 8.33
C ASP A 85 8.21 -20.58 7.00
N PRO A 86 9.43 -20.02 6.85
CA PRO A 86 9.82 -19.27 5.65
C PRO A 86 9.85 -20.12 4.37
N THR A 87 9.80 -21.45 4.46
CA THR A 87 9.78 -22.34 3.29
C THR A 87 8.39 -22.50 2.69
N ARG A 88 7.34 -22.12 3.43
CA ARG A 88 5.92 -22.38 3.09
C ARG A 88 5.01 -21.18 3.25
N ASP A 89 5.28 -20.35 4.25
CA ASP A 89 4.48 -19.17 4.54
C ASP A 89 4.91 -18.00 3.65
N VAL A 90 3.95 -17.18 3.26
CA VAL A 90 4.19 -15.92 2.58
C VAL A 90 3.81 -14.79 3.53
N VAL A 91 4.75 -13.89 3.83
CA VAL A 91 4.50 -12.71 4.66
C VAL A 91 4.34 -11.48 3.78
N VAL A 92 3.32 -10.68 4.07
CA VAL A 92 3.02 -9.40 3.40
C VAL A 92 2.77 -8.31 4.43
N HIS A 93 3.62 -7.30 4.56
CA HIS A 93 3.37 -6.17 5.45
C HIS A 93 2.55 -5.05 4.78
N THR A 94 1.78 -4.27 5.55
CA THR A 94 0.91 -3.18 5.06
C THR A 94 1.60 -1.81 4.98
N GLY A 95 2.93 -1.78 4.91
CA GLY A 95 3.74 -0.55 4.95
C GLY A 95 3.98 0.00 6.35
N ASP A 96 4.64 1.16 6.43
CA ASP A 96 5.05 1.82 7.68
C ASP A 96 5.84 0.86 8.58
N ILE A 97 6.91 0.32 7.98
CA ILE A 97 7.78 -0.68 8.63
C ILE A 97 8.90 -0.04 9.44
N ILE A 98 9.18 1.24 9.21
CA ILE A 98 10.25 2.00 9.84
C ILE A 98 9.74 3.28 10.49
N THR A 99 10.66 3.98 11.16
CA THR A 99 10.45 5.18 12.00
C THR A 99 9.54 4.95 13.20
N LYS A 100 9.53 5.92 14.13
CA LYS A 100 8.81 5.97 15.40
C LYS A 100 9.29 4.97 16.46
N GLY A 101 9.54 3.71 16.11
CA GLY A 101 10.02 2.69 17.05
C GLY A 101 11.54 2.57 17.09
N ALA A 102 12.00 1.68 17.97
CA ALA A 102 13.40 1.67 18.41
C ALA A 102 14.41 1.15 17.37
N ASP A 103 14.02 0.21 16.48
CA ASP A 103 14.98 -0.46 15.59
C ASP A 103 14.49 -0.59 14.14
N SER A 104 14.51 0.54 13.44
CA SER A 104 14.20 0.60 12.00
C SER A 104 15.23 -0.14 11.14
N LEU A 105 16.52 -0.09 11.50
CA LEU A 105 17.57 -0.74 10.70
C LEU A 105 17.53 -2.25 10.84
N GLY A 106 17.31 -2.79 12.04
CA GLY A 106 17.10 -4.22 12.26
C GLY A 106 15.83 -4.73 11.58
N THR A 107 14.76 -3.92 11.57
CA THR A 107 13.54 -4.25 10.82
C THR A 107 13.83 -4.34 9.30
N LEU A 108 14.53 -3.36 8.73
CA LEU A 108 14.92 -3.38 7.31
C LEU A 108 15.85 -4.54 6.98
N GLU A 109 16.83 -4.82 7.83
CA GLU A 109 17.76 -5.93 7.68
C GLU A 109 17.00 -7.25 7.60
N TRP A 110 16.11 -7.51 8.55
CA TRP A 110 15.34 -8.76 8.57
C TRP A 110 14.41 -8.89 7.35
N LEU A 111 13.64 -7.84 7.04
CA LEU A 111 12.69 -7.86 5.92
C LEU A 111 13.38 -8.07 4.57
N SER A 112 14.48 -7.35 4.33
CA SER A 112 15.22 -7.43 3.06
C SER A 112 15.96 -8.76 2.91
N SER A 113 16.65 -9.24 3.95
CA SER A 113 17.40 -10.50 3.91
C SER A 113 16.49 -11.74 3.80
N ASN A 114 15.21 -11.64 4.18
CA ASN A 114 14.23 -12.71 4.03
C ASN A 114 13.30 -12.54 2.81
N GLY A 115 13.49 -11.50 2.00
CA GLY A 115 12.68 -11.26 0.80
C GLY A 115 11.19 -11.07 1.10
N ILE A 116 10.87 -10.45 2.23
CA ILE A 116 9.48 -10.27 2.70
C ILE A 116 8.74 -9.31 1.77
N LEU A 117 7.52 -9.69 1.36
CA LEU A 117 6.68 -8.86 0.50
C LEU A 117 6.00 -7.76 1.32
N GLY A 118 5.56 -6.71 0.65
CA GLY A 118 4.74 -5.70 1.28
C GLY A 118 4.44 -4.54 0.36
N VAL A 119 3.86 -3.51 0.94
CA VAL A 119 3.57 -2.23 0.29
C VAL A 119 4.29 -1.11 1.01
N ARG A 120 4.43 0.02 0.34
CA ARG A 120 5.07 1.21 0.90
C ARG A 120 4.07 2.03 1.72
N GLY A 121 4.47 2.42 2.93
CA GLY A 121 3.76 3.37 3.78
C GLY A 121 4.26 4.80 3.64
N ASN A 122 3.59 5.74 4.31
CA ASN A 122 3.93 7.16 4.19
C ASN A 122 5.25 7.51 4.91
N GLN A 123 5.61 6.81 5.99
CA GLN A 123 6.91 6.97 6.64
C GLN A 123 8.00 6.40 5.74
N ASP A 124 7.77 5.22 5.18
CA ASP A 124 8.69 4.55 4.26
C ASP A 124 9.01 5.47 3.05
N GLN A 125 7.97 6.05 2.46
CA GLN A 125 8.08 7.00 1.35
C GLN A 125 8.95 8.21 1.70
N LYS A 126 8.77 8.77 2.89
CA LYS A 126 9.54 9.96 3.31
C LYS A 126 11.03 9.66 3.48
N VAL A 127 11.38 8.46 3.94
CA VAL A 127 12.79 8.02 4.03
C VAL A 127 13.41 7.84 2.64
N ILE A 128 12.67 7.26 1.70
CA ILE A 128 13.12 7.11 0.29
C ILE A 128 13.43 8.47 -0.33
N GLU A 129 12.52 9.43 -0.17
CA GLU A 129 12.68 10.76 -0.71
C GLU A 129 13.90 11.47 -0.10
N TRP A 130 14.11 11.34 1.21
CA TRP A 130 15.31 11.84 1.87
C TRP A 130 16.58 11.20 1.35
N ARG A 131 16.60 9.88 1.15
CA ARG A 131 17.77 9.18 0.60
C ARG A 131 18.10 9.67 -0.81
N GLY A 132 17.10 9.78 -1.68
CA GLY A 132 17.26 10.33 -3.02
C GLY A 132 17.78 11.77 -3.02
N TRP A 133 17.27 12.61 -2.11
CA TRP A 133 17.75 13.99 -1.95
C TRP A 133 19.21 14.04 -1.46
N ILE A 134 19.59 13.20 -0.48
CA ILE A 134 20.95 13.12 0.05
C ILE A 134 21.92 12.69 -1.07
N GLU A 135 21.59 11.63 -1.81
CA GLU A 135 22.40 11.15 -2.94
C GLU A 135 22.57 12.21 -4.02
N TRP A 136 21.47 12.91 -4.36
CA TRP A 136 21.53 14.03 -5.28
C TRP A 136 22.48 15.11 -4.77
N VAL A 137 22.34 15.58 -3.53
CA VAL A 137 23.26 16.59 -2.94
C VAL A 137 24.70 16.11 -3.03
N LEU A 138 24.98 14.86 -2.63
CA LEU A 138 26.34 14.30 -2.62
C LEU A 138 26.96 14.20 -4.03
N SER A 139 26.15 14.00 -5.07
CA SER A 139 26.61 14.00 -6.47
C SER A 139 26.98 15.39 -7.01
N GLN A 140 26.50 16.47 -6.39
CA GLN A 140 26.71 17.83 -6.87
C GLN A 140 28.06 18.43 -6.41
N LYS A 141 28.61 19.35 -7.21
CA LYS A 141 29.88 20.04 -6.90
C LYS A 141 29.81 20.80 -5.57
N GLY A 142 30.63 20.36 -4.62
CA GLY A 142 30.67 20.92 -3.26
C GLY A 142 29.42 20.61 -2.43
N GLY A 143 28.67 19.56 -2.79
CA GLY A 143 27.52 19.06 -2.06
C GLY A 143 27.91 18.48 -0.71
N ARG A 144 28.87 17.53 -0.67
CA ARG A 144 29.42 16.97 0.58
C ARG A 144 29.82 18.05 1.59
N LYS A 145 30.70 18.98 1.19
CA LYS A 145 31.14 20.11 2.06
C LYS A 145 29.97 20.97 2.57
N TRP A 146 28.91 21.13 1.76
CA TRP A 146 27.74 21.88 2.17
C TRP A 146 26.87 21.07 3.14
N LEU A 147 26.68 19.78 2.90
CA LEU A 147 25.89 18.90 3.75
C LEU A 147 26.53 18.75 5.13
N ASP A 148 27.84 18.46 5.19
CA ASP A 148 28.60 18.38 6.45
C ASP A 148 28.56 19.70 7.23
N LYS A 149 28.44 20.85 6.55
CA LYS A 149 28.26 22.16 7.18
C LYS A 149 26.84 22.34 7.72
N MET A 150 25.83 21.85 7.01
CA MET A 150 24.43 21.91 7.44
C MET A 150 24.18 21.00 8.65
N GLU A 151 24.64 19.75 8.60
CA GLU A 151 24.54 18.79 9.71
C GLU A 151 25.23 19.33 10.98
N ARG A 152 26.45 19.88 10.87
CA ARG A 152 27.13 20.52 12.01
C ARG A 152 26.44 21.77 12.54
N LYS A 153 25.78 22.52 11.67
CA LYS A 153 25.10 23.78 12.06
C LYS A 153 23.74 23.49 12.72
N TYR A 154 23.12 22.38 12.38
CA TYR A 154 21.80 21.97 12.85
C TYR A 154 21.84 20.53 13.35
N PRO A 155 22.62 20.25 14.42
CA PRO A 155 22.76 18.90 14.96
C PRO A 155 21.42 18.33 15.44
N ASP A 156 20.56 19.17 16.00
CA ASP A 156 19.20 18.79 16.44
C ASP A 156 18.14 18.98 15.35
N GLY A 157 18.59 19.25 14.12
CA GLY A 157 17.72 19.45 12.97
C GLY A 157 17.07 20.82 12.85
N ILE A 158 16.27 20.95 11.79
CA ILE A 158 15.47 22.14 11.50
C ILE A 158 14.02 21.68 11.33
N PRO A 159 13.13 22.03 12.29
CA PRO A 159 11.71 21.74 12.15
C PRO A 159 11.15 22.38 10.87
N SER A 160 10.24 21.68 10.20
CA SER A 160 9.60 22.12 8.94
C SER A 160 9.02 23.54 9.02
N VAL A 161 8.40 23.90 10.15
CA VAL A 161 7.86 25.25 10.42
C VAL A 161 8.94 26.33 10.31
N ARG A 162 10.16 26.05 10.78
CA ARG A 162 11.30 26.97 10.69
C ARG A 162 11.91 27.01 9.28
N MET A 163 11.72 25.97 8.48
CA MET A 163 12.10 25.95 7.07
C MET A 163 11.22 26.88 6.24
N LYS A 164 9.90 26.87 6.44
CA LYS A 164 8.94 27.78 5.78
C LYS A 164 9.29 29.26 5.95
N THR A 165 9.79 29.64 7.12
CA THR A 165 10.11 31.04 7.45
C THR A 165 11.49 31.48 6.95
N THR A 166 12.33 30.56 6.49
CA THR A 166 13.71 30.86 6.11
C THR A 166 13.94 30.57 4.63
N LYS A 167 14.31 31.59 3.84
CA LYS A 167 14.84 31.46 2.46
C LYS A 167 16.19 30.71 2.40
N LYS A 168 16.41 29.68 3.23
CA LYS A 168 17.72 29.16 3.62
C LYS A 168 17.97 27.74 3.12
N SER A 169 17.98 27.58 1.80
CA SER A 169 18.90 26.65 1.12
C SER A 169 18.97 26.94 -0.39
N LYS A 170 19.35 28.16 -0.77
CA LYS A 170 19.42 28.59 -2.19
C LYS A 170 20.24 27.66 -3.11
N LYS A 171 21.16 26.86 -2.56
CA LYS A 171 22.00 25.93 -3.32
C LYS A 171 21.37 24.53 -3.45
N PHE A 172 20.77 24.01 -2.39
CA PHE A 172 20.13 22.68 -2.36
C PHE A 172 18.78 22.82 -1.65
N PRO A 173 17.71 23.15 -2.38
CA PRO A 173 16.39 23.38 -1.79
C PRO A 173 15.93 22.13 -1.04
N ILE A 174 15.35 22.34 0.14
CA ILE A 174 14.70 21.29 0.93
C ILE A 174 13.22 21.66 0.96
N PRO A 175 12.29 20.74 0.65
CA PRO A 175 10.86 21.04 0.65
C PRO A 175 10.36 21.52 2.01
N GLU A 176 9.31 22.34 2.02
CA GLU A 176 8.85 23.06 3.21
C GLU A 176 8.26 22.18 4.31
N ASP A 177 7.75 21.01 3.97
CA ASP A 177 7.17 20.01 4.87
C ASP A 177 8.21 18.99 5.36
N TRP A 178 9.48 19.13 4.96
CA TRP A 178 10.56 18.23 5.35
C TRP A 178 11.27 18.75 6.60
N GLU A 179 11.72 17.83 7.46
CA GLU A 179 12.47 18.14 8.67
C GLU A 179 13.94 17.70 8.50
N PHE A 180 14.82 18.68 8.24
CA PHE A 180 16.24 18.39 8.04
C PHE A 180 16.88 17.86 9.33
N ASN A 181 17.71 16.81 9.21
CA ASN A 181 18.35 16.13 10.33
C ASN A 181 17.42 15.46 11.36
N GLY A 182 16.11 15.43 11.09
CA GLY A 182 15.14 14.67 11.89
C GLY A 182 15.22 13.17 11.64
N GLU A 183 14.32 12.42 12.27
CA GLU A 183 14.35 10.94 12.26
C GLU A 183 14.44 10.34 10.85
N HIS A 184 13.54 10.74 9.94
CA HIS A 184 13.53 10.24 8.55
C HIS A 184 14.84 10.52 7.82
N TYR A 185 15.41 11.72 8.04
CA TYR A 185 16.70 12.09 7.47
C TYR A 185 17.82 11.20 8.02
N GLN A 186 17.88 11.02 9.34
CA GLN A 186 18.93 10.22 9.98
C GLN A 186 18.89 8.77 9.50
N LEU A 187 17.69 8.20 9.42
CA LEU A 187 17.52 6.85 8.92
C LEU A 187 17.98 6.74 7.46
N ALA A 188 17.54 7.66 6.59
CA ALA A 188 17.99 7.72 5.20
C ALA A 188 19.51 7.90 5.07
N ARG A 189 20.11 8.70 5.96
CA ARG A 189 21.55 9.01 5.97
C ARG A 189 22.42 7.82 6.37
N ASN A 190 21.90 6.93 7.22
CA ASN A 190 22.63 5.84 7.87
C ASN A 190 22.28 4.45 7.30
N MET A 191 21.20 4.30 6.55
CA MET A 191 20.82 3.00 5.95
C MET A 191 21.80 2.52 4.88
N ALA A 192 21.93 1.20 4.79
CA ALA A 192 22.66 0.52 3.73
C ALA A 192 21.94 0.64 2.37
N ASP A 193 22.68 0.44 1.27
CA ASP A 193 22.11 0.52 -0.07
C ASP A 193 21.07 -0.58 -0.30
N GLU A 194 21.28 -1.77 0.26
CA GLU A 194 20.37 -2.91 0.18
C GLU A 194 19.02 -2.61 0.83
N HIS A 195 19.03 -1.95 1.99
CA HIS A 195 17.82 -1.51 2.68
C HIS A 195 17.05 -0.47 1.84
N TYR A 196 17.78 0.45 1.22
CA TYR A 196 17.18 1.43 0.32
C TYR A 196 16.60 0.77 -0.94
N GLN A 197 17.29 -0.21 -1.53
CA GLN A 197 16.76 -0.98 -2.68
C GLN A 197 15.52 -1.77 -2.31
N TYR A 198 15.46 -2.34 -1.10
CA TYR A 198 14.26 -3.00 -0.60
C TYR A 198 13.07 -2.03 -0.58
N LEU A 199 13.22 -0.86 0.05
CA LEU A 199 12.18 0.17 0.10
C LEU A 199 11.74 0.66 -1.29
N LEU A 200 12.71 0.87 -2.19
CA LEU A 200 12.43 1.23 -3.59
C LEU A 200 11.64 0.16 -4.33
N GLY A 201 11.85 -1.12 -4.00
CA GLY A 201 11.14 -2.26 -4.59
C GLY A 201 9.70 -2.44 -4.11
N LEU A 202 9.29 -1.78 -3.03
CA LEU A 202 7.93 -1.85 -2.50
C LEU A 202 6.96 -1.02 -3.36
N PRO A 203 5.87 -1.61 -3.87
CA PRO A 203 4.81 -0.87 -4.56
C PRO A 203 3.87 -0.15 -3.58
N LEU A 204 3.09 0.81 -4.08
CA LEU A 204 2.02 1.44 -3.31
C LEU A 204 0.86 0.46 -3.05
N ASN A 205 0.60 -0.44 -4.00
CA ASN A 205 -0.38 -1.52 -3.85
C ASN A 205 0.13 -2.88 -4.36
N LEU A 206 -0.30 -3.95 -3.70
CA LEU A 206 -0.23 -5.30 -4.25
C LEU A 206 -1.64 -5.75 -4.68
N HIS A 207 -1.74 -6.42 -5.82
CA HIS A 207 -2.96 -7.10 -6.25
C HIS A 207 -2.74 -8.62 -6.23
N LEU A 208 -3.36 -9.31 -5.27
CA LEU A 208 -3.25 -10.76 -5.10
C LEU A 208 -4.36 -11.40 -5.92
N VAL A 209 -4.09 -11.64 -7.21
CA VAL A 209 -5.07 -12.05 -8.21
C VAL A 209 -5.86 -13.30 -7.80
N PRO A 210 -5.24 -14.39 -7.29
CA PRO A 210 -6.00 -15.59 -6.90
C PRO A 210 -6.94 -15.38 -5.71
N LEU A 211 -6.71 -14.33 -4.92
CA LEU A 211 -7.55 -13.97 -3.76
C LEU A 211 -8.50 -12.82 -4.05
N HIS A 212 -8.43 -12.20 -5.24
CA HIS A 212 -9.21 -11.01 -5.58
C HIS A 212 -9.13 -9.95 -4.47
N THR A 213 -7.89 -9.67 -4.06
CA THR A 213 -7.57 -8.86 -2.89
C THR A 213 -6.50 -7.84 -3.22
N PHE A 214 -6.73 -6.59 -2.81
CA PHE A 214 -5.71 -5.56 -2.79
C PHE A 214 -5.06 -5.47 -1.41
N VAL A 215 -3.76 -5.23 -1.38
CA VAL A 215 -3.05 -4.77 -0.19
C VAL A 215 -2.57 -3.35 -0.47
N GLY A 216 -2.76 -2.45 0.47
CA GLY A 216 -2.31 -1.06 0.39
C GLY A 216 -2.01 -0.53 1.79
N HIS A 217 -1.31 0.59 1.89
CA HIS A 217 -1.02 1.16 3.20
C HIS A 217 -2.22 1.89 3.79
N ALA A 218 -2.72 2.94 3.13
CA ALA A 218 -3.85 3.71 3.65
C ALA A 218 -5.19 3.17 3.17
N GLY A 219 -5.46 3.24 1.86
CA GLY A 219 -6.75 2.82 1.32
C GLY A 219 -6.85 2.84 -0.19
N VAL A 220 -7.92 2.21 -0.67
CA VAL A 220 -8.34 2.16 -2.07
C VAL A 220 -9.84 2.44 -2.09
N LEU A 221 -10.31 3.28 -3.00
CA LEU A 221 -11.74 3.60 -3.11
C LEU A 221 -12.44 2.64 -4.10
N PRO A 222 -13.69 2.25 -3.84
CA PRO A 222 -14.44 1.37 -4.75
C PRO A 222 -15.05 2.12 -5.95
N MET A 223 -15.11 3.46 -5.87
CA MET A 223 -15.71 4.36 -6.86
C MET A 223 -15.13 5.77 -6.71
N ASP A 224 -15.32 6.62 -7.71
CA ASP A 224 -15.13 8.08 -7.56
C ASP A 224 -16.26 8.65 -6.69
N PRO A 225 -15.97 9.14 -5.46
CA PRO A 225 -16.99 9.63 -4.52
C PRO A 225 -17.70 10.91 -4.99
N THR A 226 -17.16 11.61 -6.00
CA THR A 226 -17.78 12.82 -6.56
C THR A 226 -18.90 12.53 -7.57
N ARG A 227 -19.19 11.25 -7.81
CA ARG A 227 -20.17 10.78 -8.80
C ARG A 227 -21.18 9.81 -8.19
N SER A 228 -22.29 9.60 -8.88
CA SER A 228 -23.22 8.50 -8.55
C SER A 228 -22.51 7.14 -8.64
N PRO A 229 -22.84 6.16 -7.78
CA PRO A 229 -22.37 4.77 -7.92
C PRO A 229 -22.70 4.13 -9.27
N THR A 230 -23.75 4.59 -9.95
CA THR A 230 -24.21 4.08 -11.26
C THR A 230 -23.71 4.87 -12.45
N ALA A 231 -22.87 5.89 -12.24
CA ALA A 231 -22.37 6.71 -13.33
C ALA A 231 -21.52 5.88 -14.31
N LYS A 232 -21.64 6.16 -15.62
CA LYS A 232 -20.95 5.40 -16.69
C LYS A 232 -19.43 5.34 -16.54
N ARG A 233 -18.82 6.30 -15.83
CA ARG A 233 -17.37 6.33 -15.55
C ARG A 233 -16.96 5.54 -14.30
N GLN A 234 -17.90 4.92 -13.60
CA GLN A 234 -17.57 4.07 -12.46
C GLN A 234 -17.23 2.66 -12.95
N PRO A 235 -16.04 2.12 -12.63
CA PRO A 235 -15.61 0.83 -13.15
C PRO A 235 -16.47 -0.35 -12.64
N LEU A 236 -17.21 -0.16 -11.54
CA LEU A 236 -18.12 -1.17 -10.99
C LEU A 236 -19.56 -1.04 -11.50
N ALA A 237 -19.90 0.02 -12.24
CA ALA A 237 -21.26 0.25 -12.74
C ALA A 237 -21.56 -0.48 -14.05
N HIS A 238 -20.55 -1.10 -14.67
CA HIS A 238 -20.68 -1.80 -15.94
C HIS A 238 -19.72 -3.00 -16.01
N VAL A 239 -20.05 -3.97 -16.85
CA VAL A 239 -19.14 -5.06 -17.17
C VAL A 239 -17.94 -4.49 -17.95
N PRO A 240 -16.69 -4.85 -17.62
CA PRO A 240 -15.51 -4.37 -18.35
C PRO A 240 -15.50 -4.84 -19.81
N GLU A 241 -15.06 -3.97 -20.71
CA GLU A 241 -14.79 -4.34 -22.10
C GLU A 241 -13.41 -4.97 -22.23
N VAL A 242 -13.33 -6.14 -22.85
CA VAL A 242 -12.07 -6.83 -23.14
C VAL A 242 -12.07 -7.34 -24.57
N ASP A 243 -10.89 -7.38 -25.19
CA ASP A 243 -10.72 -7.89 -26.55
C ASP A 243 -10.80 -9.43 -26.58
N HIS A 244 -12.01 -9.95 -26.37
CA HIS A 244 -12.32 -11.37 -26.40
C HIS A 244 -13.81 -11.58 -26.69
N PRO A 245 -14.20 -12.44 -27.65
CA PRO A 245 -15.59 -12.53 -28.12
C PRO A 245 -16.58 -13.08 -27.09
N LYS A 246 -16.11 -13.95 -26.18
CA LYS A 246 -16.88 -14.49 -25.04
C LYS A 246 -15.97 -14.60 -23.81
N PRO A 247 -15.64 -13.49 -23.15
CA PRO A 247 -14.60 -13.46 -22.15
C PRO A 247 -14.98 -14.33 -20.94
N PRO A 248 -14.07 -15.19 -20.46
CA PRO A 248 -14.29 -15.91 -19.20
C PRO A 248 -14.47 -14.93 -18.04
N THR A 249 -15.27 -15.32 -17.04
CA THR A 249 -15.52 -14.50 -15.84
C THR A 249 -14.23 -14.04 -15.16
N GLN A 250 -13.21 -14.90 -15.13
CA GLN A 250 -11.92 -14.57 -14.52
C GLN A 250 -11.18 -13.44 -15.27
N LEU A 251 -11.31 -13.39 -16.60
CA LEU A 251 -10.72 -12.32 -17.42
C LEU A 251 -11.46 -10.99 -17.19
N LEU A 252 -12.79 -11.03 -17.18
CA LEU A 252 -13.62 -9.85 -16.87
C LEU A 252 -13.34 -9.33 -15.46
N ARG A 253 -13.20 -10.22 -14.49
CA ARG A 253 -12.91 -9.85 -13.10
C ARG A 253 -11.55 -9.20 -12.93
N LEU A 254 -10.52 -9.75 -13.57
CA LEU A 254 -9.20 -9.12 -13.59
C LEU A 254 -9.25 -7.73 -14.23
N ALA A 255 -9.99 -7.58 -15.33
CA ALA A 255 -10.18 -6.27 -15.98
C ALA A 255 -10.90 -5.28 -15.05
N GLN A 256 -11.95 -5.71 -14.33
CA GLN A 256 -12.67 -4.90 -13.34
C GLN A 256 -11.73 -4.42 -12.22
N GLU A 257 -10.94 -5.33 -11.66
CA GLU A 257 -10.01 -5.04 -10.56
C GLU A 257 -8.91 -4.06 -11.00
N ILE A 258 -8.41 -4.20 -12.23
CA ILE A 258 -7.48 -3.24 -12.83
C ILE A 258 -8.16 -1.88 -13.03
N ALA A 259 -9.41 -1.85 -13.50
CA ALA A 259 -10.18 -0.63 -13.74
C ALA A 259 -10.43 0.14 -12.44
N VAL A 260 -10.80 -0.53 -11.34
CA VAL A 260 -10.90 0.08 -10.00
C VAL A 260 -9.63 0.85 -9.64
N MET A 261 -8.47 0.29 -9.95
CA MET A 261 -7.19 0.89 -9.56
C MET A 261 -6.69 1.97 -10.53
N ARG A 262 -7.16 1.99 -11.78
CA ARG A 262 -6.63 2.88 -12.83
C ARG A 262 -7.60 3.95 -13.31
N GLU A 263 -8.90 3.75 -13.13
CA GLU A 263 -9.93 4.63 -13.67
C GLU A 263 -10.58 5.52 -12.60
N ILE A 264 -10.43 5.16 -11.32
CA ILE A 264 -10.84 6.00 -10.20
C ILE A 264 -9.71 7.01 -9.93
N PRO A 265 -9.96 8.33 -10.07
CA PRO A 265 -8.90 9.34 -9.98
C PRO A 265 -8.09 9.26 -8.67
N GLN A 266 -8.78 9.04 -7.55
CA GLN A 266 -8.20 8.93 -6.22
C GLN A 266 -7.28 7.69 -6.10
N ASN A 267 -7.58 6.60 -6.82
CA ASN A 267 -6.72 5.41 -6.86
C ASN A 267 -5.53 5.56 -7.81
N THR A 268 -5.42 6.66 -8.57
CA THR A 268 -4.22 6.99 -9.37
C THR A 268 -3.30 7.99 -8.68
N ASP A 269 -3.75 8.57 -7.57
CA ASP A 269 -3.00 9.55 -6.80
C ASP A 269 -2.19 8.88 -5.67
N PRO A 270 -0.84 8.96 -5.70
CA PRO A 270 0.00 8.42 -4.63
C PRO A 270 -0.29 9.00 -3.25
N TRP A 271 -0.70 10.28 -3.18
CA TRP A 271 -1.02 10.89 -1.89
C TRP A 271 -2.20 10.18 -1.24
N THR A 272 -3.26 9.92 -1.99
CA THR A 272 -4.43 9.17 -1.52
C THR A 272 -4.03 7.79 -1.01
N LYS A 273 -3.27 7.00 -1.80
CA LYS A 273 -2.85 5.63 -1.44
C LYS A 273 -2.06 5.55 -0.13
N LEU A 274 -1.33 6.61 0.18
CA LEU A 274 -0.46 6.72 1.35
C LEU A 274 -1.13 7.41 2.54
N ASN A 275 -2.22 8.15 2.35
CA ASN A 275 -2.72 9.06 3.39
C ASN A 275 -4.23 9.00 3.66
N VAL A 276 -5.05 8.47 2.76
CA VAL A 276 -6.51 8.53 2.91
C VAL A 276 -7.00 7.82 4.17
N ARG A 277 -7.87 8.48 4.92
CA ARG A 277 -8.59 7.89 6.07
C ARG A 277 -10.09 7.93 5.88
N SER A 278 -10.59 9.05 5.38
CA SER A 278 -12.02 9.32 5.25
C SER A 278 -12.32 10.10 3.97
N ILE A 279 -13.61 10.22 3.66
CA ILE A 279 -14.18 10.92 2.53
C ILE A 279 -15.18 11.95 3.08
N LEU A 280 -14.99 13.21 2.73
CA LEU A 280 -15.84 14.32 3.13
C LEU A 280 -17.17 14.30 2.36
N ASP A 281 -18.14 15.11 2.80
CA ASP A 281 -19.49 15.13 2.22
C ASP A 281 -19.51 15.58 0.75
N ASP A 282 -18.57 16.43 0.35
CA ASP A 282 -18.38 16.85 -1.05
C ASP A 282 -17.67 15.78 -1.92
N GLY A 283 -17.19 14.70 -1.31
CA GLY A 283 -16.46 13.62 -1.97
C GLY A 283 -14.95 13.81 -1.97
N GLU A 284 -14.39 14.87 -1.38
CA GLU A 284 -12.95 14.99 -1.23
C GLU A 284 -12.40 13.95 -0.25
N VAL A 285 -11.21 13.42 -0.53
CA VAL A 285 -10.51 12.50 0.37
C VAL A 285 -9.71 13.28 1.40
N THR A 286 -9.71 12.80 2.63
CA THR A 286 -8.96 13.42 3.73
C THR A 286 -8.11 12.41 4.49
N ARG A 287 -6.99 12.89 5.02
CA ARG A 287 -6.15 12.17 5.98
C ARG A 287 -6.61 12.35 7.43
N ASP A 288 -7.58 13.24 7.67
CA ASP A 288 -8.22 13.38 8.97
C ASP A 288 -9.15 12.18 9.21
N GLY A 289 -8.96 11.49 10.33
CA GLY A 289 -9.78 10.34 10.70
C GLY A 289 -11.05 10.70 11.47
N THR A 290 -11.20 11.97 11.86
CA THR A 290 -12.32 12.49 12.66
C THR A 290 -13.37 13.20 11.82
N GLU A 291 -13.03 13.53 10.57
CA GLU A 291 -13.95 14.16 9.62
C GLU A 291 -14.38 13.17 8.53
N GLY A 292 -15.62 13.32 8.07
CA GLY A 292 -16.18 12.53 6.99
C GLY A 292 -16.41 11.06 7.33
N VAL A 293 -16.63 10.26 6.28
CA VAL A 293 -16.89 8.83 6.37
C VAL A 293 -15.61 8.05 6.09
N PRO A 294 -15.22 7.06 6.93
CA PRO A 294 -14.11 6.18 6.62
C PRO A 294 -14.23 5.54 5.23
N TRP A 295 -13.16 5.61 4.42
CA TRP A 295 -13.20 5.04 3.07
C TRP A 295 -13.55 3.54 3.08
N SER A 296 -13.18 2.83 4.16
CA SER A 296 -13.48 1.41 4.34
C SER A 296 -14.98 1.16 4.48
N ASN A 297 -15.75 2.10 5.05
CA ASN A 297 -17.21 2.00 5.10
C ASN A 297 -17.80 2.09 3.68
N LEU A 298 -17.34 3.04 2.87
CA LEU A 298 -17.78 3.17 1.48
C LEU A 298 -17.42 1.93 0.66
N TRP A 299 -16.20 1.38 0.84
CA TRP A 299 -15.79 0.14 0.19
C TRP A 299 -16.78 -0.99 0.46
N ASN A 300 -17.09 -1.27 1.73
CA ASN A 300 -18.01 -2.35 2.07
C ASN A 300 -19.42 -2.08 1.53
N ALA A 301 -19.91 -0.85 1.65
CA ALA A 301 -21.24 -0.47 1.17
C ALA A 301 -21.41 -0.69 -0.34
N ILE A 302 -20.40 -0.36 -1.15
CA ILE A 302 -20.43 -0.56 -2.62
C ILE A 302 -20.21 -2.03 -2.98
N ILE A 303 -19.23 -2.69 -2.38
CA ILE A 303 -18.86 -4.06 -2.74
C ILE A 303 -19.98 -5.05 -2.37
N ASP A 304 -20.78 -4.79 -1.34
CA ASP A 304 -22.00 -5.55 -1.02
C ASP A 304 -23.08 -5.49 -2.13
N ARG A 305 -22.98 -4.52 -3.06
CA ARG A 305 -23.91 -4.37 -4.19
C ARG A 305 -23.47 -5.14 -5.43
N CYS A 306 -22.26 -5.71 -5.44
CA CYS A 306 -21.77 -6.54 -6.54
C CYS A 306 -22.56 -7.85 -6.65
N GLY A 307 -23.35 -8.00 -7.73
CA GLY A 307 -24.21 -9.15 -8.00
C GLY A 307 -23.67 -10.14 -9.03
N GLY A 308 -22.45 -9.93 -9.53
CA GLY A 308 -21.86 -10.67 -10.66
C GLY A 308 -22.18 -10.05 -12.01
N PHE A 309 -21.44 -10.42 -13.05
CA PHE A 309 -21.58 -9.83 -14.40
C PHE A 309 -22.91 -10.15 -15.10
N GLU A 310 -23.60 -11.22 -14.65
CA GLU A 310 -24.92 -11.59 -15.15
C GLU A 310 -26.06 -10.83 -14.45
N SER A 311 -25.77 -10.16 -13.33
CA SER A 311 -26.72 -9.32 -12.59
C SER A 311 -26.95 -8.01 -13.34
N THR A 312 -27.55 -8.09 -14.52
CA THR A 312 -28.14 -6.95 -15.21
C THR A 312 -29.62 -6.89 -14.89
N SER A 313 -30.00 -6.23 -13.80
CA SER A 313 -31.43 -5.94 -13.55
C SER A 313 -31.61 -4.70 -12.67
N SER A 314 -31.76 -3.54 -13.33
CA SER A 314 -32.66 -2.40 -13.01
C SER A 314 -32.16 -1.04 -13.54
N MET A 315 -31.52 -0.96 -14.71
CA MET A 315 -31.33 0.33 -15.42
C MET A 315 -32.65 0.93 -15.98
N GLN A 316 -33.77 0.72 -15.29
CA GLN A 316 -35.03 1.43 -15.48
C GLN A 316 -35.31 2.26 -14.22
N SER A 317 -34.44 3.23 -13.93
CA SER A 317 -34.86 4.43 -13.22
C SER A 317 -34.48 5.63 -14.09
N SER A 318 -35.51 6.24 -14.64
CA SER A 318 -35.49 7.51 -15.35
C SER A 318 -34.75 8.60 -14.57
N ALA A 319 -33.49 8.86 -14.90
CA ALA A 319 -32.84 10.12 -14.56
C ALA A 319 -31.86 10.51 -15.70
N PRO A 320 -31.78 11.79 -16.09
CA PRO A 320 -31.06 12.20 -17.29
C PRO A 320 -29.58 11.85 -17.23
N GLN A 321 -29.12 11.22 -18.29
CA GLN A 321 -27.72 10.98 -18.61
C GLN A 321 -26.97 12.30 -18.77
N ASP A 322 -25.74 12.33 -18.24
CA ASP A 322 -24.68 13.26 -18.62
C ASP A 322 -25.01 14.76 -18.48
N GLN A 323 -25.12 15.24 -17.23
CA GLN A 323 -24.66 16.56 -16.75
C GLN A 323 -25.38 16.90 -15.43
N VAL A 324 -24.97 16.26 -14.35
CA VAL A 324 -25.17 16.84 -13.02
C VAL A 324 -23.82 16.80 -12.34
N VAL A 325 -23.10 17.93 -12.37
CA VAL A 325 -22.25 18.27 -11.22
C VAL A 325 -23.22 18.20 -10.06
N LEU A 326 -23.11 17.16 -9.23
CA LEU A 326 -24.06 16.88 -8.15
C LEU A 326 -24.22 18.18 -7.36
N GLN A 327 -25.37 18.84 -7.53
CA GLN A 327 -25.84 19.80 -6.55
C GLN A 327 -25.79 19.07 -5.21
N LYS A 328 -25.22 19.71 -4.18
CA LYS A 328 -25.15 19.19 -2.81
C LYS A 328 -26.51 18.56 -2.45
N ARG A 329 -26.66 17.25 -2.63
CA ARG A 329 -27.76 16.51 -2.01
C ARG A 329 -27.48 16.61 -0.52
N GLU A 330 -28.49 16.95 0.27
CA GLU A 330 -28.40 16.81 1.72
C GLU A 330 -28.10 15.33 2.01
N GLY A 331 -26.93 15.04 2.59
CA GLY A 331 -26.47 13.68 2.89
C GLY A 331 -25.00 13.42 2.52
N GLY A 332 -24.34 12.59 3.32
CA GLY A 332 -22.96 12.18 3.13
C GLY A 332 -22.80 11.18 1.98
N VAL A 333 -21.56 10.77 1.69
CA VAL A 333 -21.24 9.86 0.57
C VAL A 333 -22.00 8.53 0.61
N LEU A 334 -22.33 8.02 1.81
CA LEU A 334 -23.08 6.77 1.99
C LEU A 334 -24.56 6.90 1.66
N ASP A 335 -25.15 8.09 1.81
CA ASP A 335 -26.57 8.32 1.52
C ASP A 335 -26.87 8.21 0.01
N ARG A 336 -25.82 8.19 -0.82
CA ARG A 336 -25.87 7.98 -2.26
C ARG A 336 -25.93 6.49 -2.65
N VAL A 337 -25.74 5.58 -1.69
CA VAL A 337 -25.74 4.13 -1.93
C VAL A 337 -27.11 3.56 -1.60
N GLU A 338 -27.94 3.39 -2.64
CA GLU A 338 -29.29 2.86 -2.49
C GLU A 338 -29.27 1.42 -1.90
N PRO A 339 -30.19 1.07 -0.97
CA PRO A 339 -30.21 -0.25 -0.35
C PRO A 339 -30.42 -1.41 -1.33
N ASP A 340 -31.21 -1.20 -2.38
CA ASP A 340 -31.58 -2.15 -3.41
C ASP A 340 -30.68 -2.09 -4.66
N LEU A 341 -29.66 -1.24 -4.64
CA LEU A 341 -28.68 -1.13 -5.73
C LEU A 341 -28.07 -2.51 -6.05
N ARG A 342 -27.97 -2.82 -7.34
CA ARG A 342 -27.22 -3.99 -7.83
C ARG A 342 -26.27 -3.56 -8.92
N LEU A 343 -25.00 -3.87 -8.73
CA LEU A 343 -23.92 -3.53 -9.64
C LEU A 343 -23.43 -4.79 -10.37
N PRO A 344 -23.17 -4.70 -11.68
CA PRO A 344 -22.68 -5.83 -12.48
C PRO A 344 -21.18 -6.04 -12.26
N CYS A 345 -20.80 -6.34 -11.01
CA CYS A 345 -19.42 -6.53 -10.59
C CYS A 345 -19.26 -7.75 -9.70
N HIS A 346 -18.02 -8.22 -9.55
CA HIS A 346 -17.63 -9.18 -8.51
C HIS A 346 -16.92 -8.47 -7.35
N PRO A 347 -17.08 -8.96 -6.11
CA PRO A 347 -16.49 -8.31 -4.96
C PRO A 347 -14.98 -8.51 -4.88
N ALA A 348 -14.27 -7.56 -4.27
CA ALA A 348 -12.84 -7.65 -3.97
C ALA A 348 -12.57 -7.22 -2.52
N SER A 349 -11.55 -7.82 -1.90
CA SER A 349 -11.16 -7.47 -0.53
C SER A 349 -9.99 -6.48 -0.49
N VAL A 350 -9.84 -5.75 0.61
CA VAL A 350 -8.68 -4.87 0.86
C VAL A 350 -8.09 -5.17 2.23
N VAL A 351 -6.77 -5.35 2.30
CA VAL A 351 -6.00 -5.43 3.56
C VAL A 351 -5.10 -4.19 3.66
N TYR A 352 -5.12 -3.52 4.81
CA TYR A 352 -4.46 -2.21 4.97
C TYR A 352 -3.99 -1.89 6.40
N GLY A 353 -3.22 -0.81 6.54
CA GLY A 353 -2.61 -0.28 7.76
C GLY A 353 -3.05 1.16 8.12
N HIS A 354 -2.09 2.03 8.44
CA HIS A 354 -2.15 3.52 8.49
C HIS A 354 -2.99 4.22 9.57
N ALA A 355 -4.02 3.57 10.11
CA ALA A 355 -4.95 4.23 11.02
C ALA A 355 -4.99 3.61 12.42
N ALA A 356 -3.86 3.61 13.12
CA ALA A 356 -3.69 3.19 14.52
C ALA A 356 -4.74 3.74 15.49
N SER A 357 -5.27 4.95 15.20
CA SER A 357 -6.34 5.57 15.98
C SER A 357 -7.66 4.80 15.92
N ARG A 358 -7.93 4.11 14.82
CA ARG A 358 -9.09 3.21 14.65
C ARG A 358 -8.84 1.83 15.26
N GLY A 359 -7.57 1.45 15.45
CA GLY A 359 -7.20 0.13 15.93
C GLY A 359 -7.59 -0.97 14.94
N LEU A 360 -7.93 -2.14 15.47
CA LEU A 360 -8.32 -3.29 14.65
C LEU A 360 -9.66 -3.03 13.95
N ASP A 361 -9.64 -2.88 12.62
CA ASP A 361 -10.81 -2.54 11.81
C ASP A 361 -11.19 -3.68 10.86
N LEU A 362 -11.97 -4.64 11.35
CA LEU A 362 -12.39 -5.82 10.58
C LEU A 362 -13.83 -5.65 10.09
N LYS A 363 -13.99 -5.51 8.78
CA LYS A 363 -15.29 -5.49 8.07
C LYS A 363 -15.39 -6.66 7.11
N ARG A 364 -16.52 -6.85 6.42
CA ARG A 364 -16.74 -7.97 5.49
C ARG A 364 -15.68 -8.04 4.38
N TRP A 365 -15.40 -6.92 3.73
CA TRP A 365 -14.51 -6.80 2.56
C TRP A 365 -13.21 -6.07 2.85
N THR A 366 -13.07 -5.38 3.99
CA THR A 366 -11.85 -4.64 4.33
C THR A 366 -11.29 -5.07 5.68
N LYS A 367 -9.95 -5.14 5.78
CA LYS A 367 -9.23 -5.63 6.97
C LYS A 367 -8.09 -4.64 7.32
N GLY A 368 -8.34 -3.78 8.29
CA GLY A 368 -7.35 -2.83 8.83
C GLY A 368 -6.57 -3.44 9.98
N LEU A 369 -5.25 -3.51 9.85
CA LEU A 369 -4.34 -4.24 10.74
C LEU A 369 -3.42 -3.34 11.59
N ASP A 370 -3.39 -2.03 11.34
CA ASP A 370 -2.65 -1.10 12.19
C ASP A 370 -3.35 -0.94 13.55
N THR A 371 -2.88 -1.74 14.50
CA THR A 371 -3.35 -1.74 15.89
C THR A 371 -2.51 -0.84 16.81
N GLY A 372 -1.59 -0.05 16.26
CA GLY A 372 -0.79 0.92 17.00
C GLY A 372 0.33 0.30 17.83
N CYS A 373 1.07 -0.68 17.29
CA CYS A 373 2.18 -1.35 17.99
C CYS A 373 3.18 -0.36 18.59
N VAL A 374 3.62 0.63 17.81
CA VAL A 374 4.58 1.67 18.25
C VAL A 374 4.05 2.59 19.35
N TYR A 375 2.76 2.52 19.67
CA TYR A 375 2.13 3.25 20.77
C TYR A 375 1.88 2.37 22.00
N GLY A 376 2.58 1.25 22.12
CA GLY A 376 2.46 0.34 23.26
C GLY A 376 1.19 -0.52 23.23
N LYS A 377 0.55 -0.65 22.06
CA LYS A 377 -0.63 -1.50 21.87
C LYS A 377 -0.19 -2.87 21.35
N LYS A 378 -0.72 -3.29 20.19
CA LYS A 378 -0.47 -4.62 19.63
C LYS A 378 0.09 -4.55 18.23
N LEU A 379 0.89 -5.54 17.84
CA LEU A 379 1.16 -5.85 16.45
C LEU A 379 0.24 -6.99 16.02
N THR A 380 -0.46 -6.83 14.91
CA THR A 380 -1.51 -7.75 14.47
C THR A 380 -1.20 -8.35 13.11
N ALA A 381 -1.51 -9.65 12.97
CA ALA A 381 -1.48 -10.38 11.72
C ALA A 381 -2.83 -11.02 11.38
N LEU A 382 -3.17 -11.00 10.10
CA LEU A 382 -4.27 -11.74 9.49
C LEU A 382 -3.72 -12.90 8.67
N ILE A 383 -4.18 -14.11 8.93
CA ILE A 383 -3.67 -15.34 8.34
C ILE A 383 -4.74 -15.98 7.46
N VAL A 384 -4.46 -16.14 6.17
CA VAL A 384 -5.37 -16.71 5.15
C VAL A 384 -4.77 -17.99 4.55
N GLY A 385 -5.59 -19.03 4.39
CA GLY A 385 -5.13 -20.34 3.90
C GLY A 385 -4.42 -21.18 4.97
N GLY A 386 -3.76 -22.25 4.56
CA GLY A 386 -2.99 -23.16 5.41
C GLY A 386 -3.78 -24.24 6.14
N ASP A 387 -3.17 -25.42 6.31
CA ASP A 387 -3.76 -26.57 6.98
C ASP A 387 -3.93 -26.33 8.49
N ARG A 388 -5.18 -26.39 8.96
CA ARG A 388 -5.53 -26.24 10.38
C ARG A 388 -4.98 -27.38 11.24
N HIS A 389 -4.75 -28.57 10.68
CA HIS A 389 -4.25 -29.72 11.42
C HIS A 389 -2.78 -29.57 11.82
N ARG A 390 -1.96 -28.92 11.00
CA ARG A 390 -0.53 -28.74 11.25
C ARG A 390 -0.22 -27.67 12.31
N HIS A 391 -1.11 -26.71 12.48
CA HIS A 391 -1.02 -25.67 13.50
C HIS A 391 -1.91 -25.98 14.73
N ARG A 392 -2.19 -27.27 14.99
CA ARG A 392 -2.85 -27.74 16.20
C ARG A 392 -1.98 -27.40 17.42
N GLY A 393 -2.28 -26.27 18.06
CA GLY A 393 -1.52 -25.76 19.20
C GLY A 393 -1.23 -24.26 19.11
N VAL A 394 -1.29 -23.66 17.90
CA VAL A 394 -1.19 -22.21 17.75
C VAL A 394 -2.45 -21.55 18.31
N GLN A 395 -2.27 -20.64 19.27
CA GLN A 395 -3.34 -19.85 19.83
C GLN A 395 -3.57 -18.59 18.98
N TYR A 396 -4.62 -18.65 18.16
CA TYR A 396 -5.14 -17.49 17.45
C TYR A 396 -6.10 -16.72 18.34
N ASP A 397 -6.08 -15.39 18.23
CA ASP A 397 -6.96 -14.51 18.99
C ASP A 397 -8.40 -14.58 18.47
N ALA A 398 -8.57 -14.82 17.16
CA ALA A 398 -9.86 -15.06 16.53
C ALA A 398 -9.71 -16.00 15.33
N GLN A 399 -10.76 -16.74 15.01
CA GLN A 399 -10.82 -17.67 13.88
C GLN A 399 -12.17 -17.57 13.18
N GLY A 400 -12.21 -17.91 11.88
CA GLY A 400 -13.46 -17.86 11.11
C GLY A 400 -13.83 -16.46 10.65
N ILE A 401 -12.89 -15.53 10.61
CA ILE A 401 -13.11 -14.18 10.08
C ILE A 401 -13.36 -14.30 8.58
N GLU A 402 -14.49 -13.80 8.09
CA GLU A 402 -14.81 -13.85 6.66
C GLU A 402 -13.77 -13.11 5.82
N PHE A 403 -13.32 -13.73 4.74
CA PHE A 403 -12.28 -13.17 3.87
C PHE A 403 -12.51 -13.58 2.41
N GLY A 404 -12.43 -12.62 1.47
CA GLY A 404 -12.81 -12.88 0.09
C GLY A 404 -14.28 -13.29 -0.02
N GLU A 405 -14.66 -13.97 -1.09
CA GLU A 405 -16.06 -14.41 -1.27
C GLU A 405 -16.45 -15.53 -0.31
N ASN A 406 -15.64 -16.60 -0.28
CA ASN A 406 -15.97 -17.84 0.44
C ASN A 406 -14.85 -18.29 1.41
N GLY A 407 -13.87 -17.42 1.65
CA GLY A 407 -12.71 -17.74 2.47
C GLY A 407 -12.92 -17.40 3.95
N SER A 408 -12.02 -17.93 4.77
CA SER A 408 -11.90 -17.54 6.17
C SER A 408 -10.46 -17.26 6.53
N ALA A 409 -10.29 -16.38 7.50
CA ALA A 409 -9.01 -15.98 8.05
C ALA A 409 -8.96 -16.25 9.56
N ARG A 410 -7.75 -16.17 10.09
CA ARG A 410 -7.43 -16.22 11.51
C ARG A 410 -6.68 -14.95 11.89
N LEU A 411 -6.81 -14.53 13.14
CA LEU A 411 -6.13 -13.36 13.68
C LEU A 411 -5.15 -13.79 14.75
N ALA A 412 -3.97 -13.17 14.76
CA ALA A 412 -3.03 -13.26 15.87
C ALA A 412 -2.43 -11.90 16.13
N SER A 413 -2.16 -11.60 17.39
CA SER A 413 -1.50 -10.38 17.82
C SER A 413 -0.57 -10.64 19.00
N VAL A 414 0.40 -9.76 19.18
CA VAL A 414 1.26 -9.72 20.36
C VAL A 414 1.24 -8.30 20.92
N ASP A 415 1.39 -8.18 22.24
CA ASP A 415 1.57 -6.89 22.89
C ASP A 415 2.94 -6.31 22.50
N CYS A 416 2.95 -5.01 22.24
CA CYS A 416 4.17 -4.27 21.92
C CYS A 416 4.60 -3.48 23.14
N GLU A 417 5.81 -3.73 23.60
CA GLU A 417 6.40 -2.98 24.69
C GLU A 417 7.06 -1.72 24.14
N LEU A 418 6.78 -0.57 24.75
CA LEU A 418 7.57 0.63 24.49
C LEU A 418 8.92 0.42 25.15
N LEU A 419 9.98 0.37 24.35
CA LEU A 419 11.34 0.37 24.89
C LEU A 419 11.56 1.77 25.51
N GLU A 420 11.74 1.81 26.83
CA GLU A 420 12.01 3.02 27.62
C GLU A 420 13.32 3.72 27.25
#